data_AF-A0A8D8D3Z0-F1
#
_entry.id   AF-A0A8D8D3Z0-F1
#
_cell.length_a   1.000
_cell.length_b   1.000
_cell.length_c   1.000
_cell.angle_alpha   90.00
_cell.angle_beta   90.00
_cell.angle_gamma   90.00
#
_symmetry.space_group_name_H-M   'P 1'
#
loop_
_entity.id
_entity.type
_entity.pdbx_description
1 polymer ?
#
loop_
_entity_poly.entity_id
_entity_poly.type
_entity_poly.pdbx_seq_one_letter_code
_entity_poly.pdbx_strand_id
1 'polypeptide(L)'
;MASSSNVNGNLVDELEEAFQSCIHALTKEESATGIDKDEIKLEVDQTTLKFIDLARQMEAFFLQKRFLLSALKPDLLLKEENFDLRQEIARKDELIRKHYEKIESWKNLLSDQQNYNKPMQAHPVPPEMRSMAGGAPGPG
;
A
#
# COMPACT_ATOMS: atom_id res chain seq x y z
N MET A 1 45.35 -8.30 -9.13
CA MET A 1 45.09 -7.25 -10.14
C MET A 1 43.68 -7.47 -10.66
N ALA A 2 42.71 -6.70 -10.20
CA ALA A 2 41.36 -6.74 -10.77
C ALA A 2 41.36 -5.73 -11.91
N SER A 3 41.31 -6.24 -13.15
CA SER A 3 41.26 -5.40 -14.34
C SER A 3 40.05 -4.48 -14.27
N SER A 4 40.33 -3.18 -14.22
CA SER A 4 39.39 -2.13 -14.54
C SER A 4 39.02 -2.27 -16.02
N SER A 5 37.97 -3.03 -16.33
CA SER A 5 37.35 -2.95 -17.65
C SER A 5 36.46 -1.71 -17.67
N ASN A 6 37.11 -0.61 -18.02
CA ASN A 6 36.52 0.65 -18.41
C ASN A 6 35.79 0.45 -19.75
N VAL A 7 34.64 -0.22 -19.74
CA VAL A 7 33.71 -0.30 -20.87
C VAL A 7 32.69 0.81 -20.64
N ASN A 8 32.83 1.88 -21.43
CA ASN A 8 32.04 3.10 -21.35
C ASN A 8 30.61 2.94 -21.94
N GLY A 9 29.97 1.79 -21.73
CA GLY A 9 28.53 1.65 -21.85
C GLY A 9 27.92 1.78 -20.45
N ASN A 10 26.91 2.62 -20.29
CA ASN A 10 26.14 2.63 -19.04
C ASN A 10 25.48 1.26 -18.91
N LEU A 11 25.83 0.48 -17.89
CA LEU A 11 25.28 -0.87 -17.67
C LEU A 11 23.74 -0.90 -17.66
N VAL A 12 23.13 0.21 -17.27
CA VAL A 12 21.68 0.41 -17.33
C VAL A 12 21.19 0.48 -18.77
N ASP A 13 21.88 1.23 -19.65
CA ASP A 13 21.52 1.36 -21.06
C ASP A 13 21.69 0.01 -21.78
N GLU A 14 22.75 -0.74 -21.47
CA GLU A 14 22.98 -2.09 -22.04
C GLU A 14 21.89 -3.08 -21.60
N LEU A 15 21.48 -3.02 -20.33
CA LEU A 15 20.40 -3.84 -19.82
C LEU A 15 19.06 -3.47 -20.47
N GLU A 16 18.79 -2.17 -20.63
CA GLU A 16 17.59 -1.68 -21.29
C GLU A 16 17.53 -2.15 -22.75
N GLU A 17 18.63 -2.04 -23.49
CA GLU A 17 18.74 -2.53 -24.86
C GLU A 17 18.51 -4.06 -24.94
N ALA A 18 19.08 -4.82 -24.02
CA ALA A 18 18.87 -6.26 -23.95
C ALA A 18 17.42 -6.62 -23.61
N PHE A 19 16.77 -5.86 -22.74
CA PHE A 19 15.35 -6.03 -22.43
C PHE A 19 14.47 -5.75 -23.65
N GLN A 20 14.72 -4.63 -24.35
CA GLN A 20 14.02 -4.30 -25.60
C GLN A 20 14.21 -5.39 -26.66
N SER A 21 15.42 -5.94 -26.77
CA SER A 21 15.74 -7.04 -27.69
C SER A 21 14.95 -8.32 -27.37
N CYS A 22 14.79 -8.68 -26.09
CA CYS A 22 13.93 -9.80 -25.68
C CYS A 22 12.47 -9.59 -26.11
N ILE A 23 11.93 -8.39 -25.86
CA ILE A 23 10.54 -8.07 -26.23
C ILE A 23 10.36 -8.09 -27.75
N HIS A 24 11.33 -7.57 -28.49
CA HIS A 24 11.30 -7.60 -29.95
C HIS A 24 11.32 -9.05 -30.47
N ALA A 25 12.20 -9.90 -29.94
CA ALA A 25 12.28 -11.31 -30.35
C ALA A 25 10.97 -12.07 -30.10
N LEU A 26 10.22 -11.70 -29.05
CA LEU A 26 8.92 -12.30 -28.71
C LEU A 26 7.73 -11.74 -29.51
N THR A 27 7.82 -10.50 -30.00
CA THR A 27 6.69 -9.79 -30.64
C THR A 27 6.83 -9.64 -32.15
N LYS A 28 7.93 -10.10 -32.73
CA LYS A 28 8.17 -10.12 -34.18
C LYS A 28 7.08 -10.93 -34.89
N GLU A 29 6.30 -10.29 -35.77
CA GLU A 29 5.27 -10.97 -36.57
C GLU A 29 5.90 -12.00 -37.50
N GLU A 30 5.34 -13.21 -37.52
CA GLU A 30 5.75 -14.30 -38.40
C GLU A 30 5.48 -13.88 -39.86
N SER A 31 6.53 -13.49 -40.60
CA SER A 31 6.36 -13.14 -42.01
C SER A 31 5.83 -14.35 -42.80
N ALA A 32 4.86 -14.12 -43.69
CA ALA A 32 4.19 -15.15 -44.50
C ALA A 32 5.14 -15.98 -45.40
N THR A 33 6.43 -15.65 -45.41
CA THR A 33 7.52 -16.30 -46.15
C THR A 33 8.18 -17.47 -45.41
N GLY A 34 7.64 -17.93 -44.28
CA GLY A 34 8.11 -19.15 -43.61
C GLY A 34 9.44 -18.94 -42.90
N ILE A 35 9.43 -18.11 -41.87
CA ILE A 35 10.54 -18.06 -40.92
C ILE A 35 10.65 -19.44 -40.26
N ASP A 36 11.88 -19.97 -40.17
CA ASP A 36 12.16 -21.23 -39.50
C ASP A 36 11.90 -21.06 -37.99
N LYS A 37 11.01 -21.87 -37.43
CA LYS A 37 10.66 -21.81 -36.00
C LYS A 37 11.89 -22.03 -35.11
N ASP A 38 12.87 -22.79 -35.61
CA ASP A 38 14.13 -23.03 -34.90
C ASP A 38 15.00 -21.76 -34.86
N GLU A 39 14.96 -20.91 -35.89
CA GLU A 39 15.66 -19.62 -35.92
C GLU A 39 15.06 -18.63 -34.91
N ILE A 40 13.72 -18.53 -34.86
CA ILE A 40 13.02 -17.67 -33.88
C ILE A 40 13.35 -18.13 -32.46
N LYS A 41 13.30 -19.44 -32.22
CA LYS A 41 13.63 -19.99 -30.91
C LYS A 41 15.07 -19.66 -30.50
N LEU A 42 16.01 -19.78 -31.42
CA LEU A 42 17.41 -19.45 -31.17
C LEU A 42 17.62 -17.95 -30.89
N GLU A 43 16.94 -17.06 -31.61
CA GLU A 43 16.94 -15.60 -31.38
C GLU A 43 16.38 -15.25 -29.99
N VAL A 44 15.27 -15.87 -29.60
CA VAL A 44 14.66 -15.70 -28.26
C VAL A 44 15.59 -16.19 -27.16
N ASP A 45 16.17 -17.39 -27.31
CA ASP A 45 17.08 -17.95 -26.31
C ASP A 45 18.33 -17.07 -26.15
N GLN A 46 18.91 -16.59 -27.25
CA GLN A 46 20.10 -15.74 -27.23
C GLN A 46 19.85 -14.38 -26.55
N THR A 47 18.76 -13.70 -26.93
CA THR A 47 18.41 -12.40 -26.32
C THR A 47 18.10 -12.55 -24.84
N THR A 48 17.39 -13.61 -24.45
CA THR A 48 17.08 -13.92 -23.05
C THR A 48 18.33 -14.16 -22.21
N LEU A 49 19.29 -14.96 -22.71
CA LEU A 49 20.55 -15.20 -22.01
C LEU A 49 21.35 -13.91 -21.82
N LYS A 50 21.46 -13.08 -22.87
CA LYS A 50 22.13 -11.77 -22.79
C LYS A 50 21.50 -10.87 -21.73
N PHE A 51 20.17 -10.79 -21.69
CA PHE A 51 19.45 -10.01 -20.69
C PHE A 51 19.70 -10.52 -19.26
N ILE A 52 19.66 -11.84 -19.04
CA ILE A 52 19.94 -12.44 -17.73
C ILE A 52 21.37 -12.12 -17.27
N ASP A 53 22.34 -12.21 -18.16
CA ASP A 53 23.74 -11.94 -17.82
C ASP A 53 23.97 -10.47 -17.47
N LEU A 54 23.34 -9.54 -18.20
CA LEU A 54 23.39 -8.12 -17.86
C LEU A 54 22.65 -7.80 -16.56
N ALA A 55 21.52 -8.46 -16.29
CA ALA A 55 20.77 -8.29 -15.04
C ALA A 55 21.62 -8.73 -13.84
N ARG A 56 22.34 -9.85 -13.96
CA ARG A 56 23.28 -10.33 -12.93
C ARG A 56 24.47 -9.39 -12.74
N GLN A 57 25.02 -8.86 -13.83
CA GLN A 57 26.08 -7.85 -13.74
C GLN A 57 25.59 -6.59 -13.04
N MET A 58 24.36 -6.15 -13.31
CA MET A 58 23.76 -4.99 -12.67
C MET A 58 23.50 -5.22 -11.17
N GLU A 59 23.00 -6.40 -10.80
CA GLU A 59 22.89 -6.81 -9.40
C GLU A 59 24.25 -6.78 -8.69
N ALA A 60 25.27 -7.40 -9.28
CA ALA A 60 26.61 -7.44 -8.72
C ALA A 60 27.20 -6.03 -8.54
N PHE A 61 26.99 -5.15 -9.53
CA PHE A 61 27.40 -3.75 -9.46
C PHE A 61 26.76 -3.02 -8.27
N PHE A 62 25.44 -3.11 -8.12
CA PHE A 62 24.74 -2.44 -7.02
C PHE A 62 25.07 -3.04 -5.66
N LEU A 63 25.28 -4.36 -5.57
CA LEU A 63 25.74 -5.01 -4.35
C LEU A 63 27.13 -4.50 -3.93
N GLN A 64 28.05 -4.37 -4.88
CA GLN A 64 29.38 -3.83 -4.62
C GLN A 64 29.31 -2.36 -4.16
N LYS A 65 28.48 -1.54 -4.82
CA LYS A 65 28.26 -0.14 -4.41
C LYS A 65 27.66 -0.05 -3.00
N ARG A 66 26.65 -0.86 -2.70
CA ARG A 66 26.01 -0.92 -1.38
C ARG A 66 26.99 -1.34 -0.28
N PHE A 67 27.79 -2.37 -0.53
CA PHE A 67 28.84 -2.79 0.39
C PHE A 67 29.83 -1.64 0.67
N LEU A 68 30.30 -0.97 -0.38
CA LEU A 68 31.20 0.17 -0.24
C LEU A 68 30.56 1.33 0.53
N LEU A 69 29.29 1.65 0.27
CA LEU A 69 28.55 2.66 1.03
C LEU A 69 28.43 2.29 2.51
N SER A 70 28.15 1.03 2.84
CA SER A 70 28.04 0.59 4.23
C SER A 70 29.34 0.76 5.00
N ALA A 71 30.48 0.57 4.35
CA ALA A 71 31.80 0.75 4.95
C ALA A 71 32.21 2.23 5.04
N LEU A 72 31.94 3.03 4.00
CA LEU A 72 32.45 4.39 3.89
C LEU A 72 31.50 5.47 4.41
N LYS A 73 30.19 5.21 4.43
CA LYS A 73 29.14 6.17 4.78
C LYS A 73 28.01 5.52 5.61
N PRO A 74 28.31 4.85 6.74
CA PRO A 74 27.29 4.22 7.58
C PRO A 74 26.24 5.20 8.07
N ASP A 75 26.62 6.45 8.36
CA ASP A 75 25.68 7.50 8.80
C ASP A 75 24.64 7.86 7.74
N LEU A 76 24.94 7.68 6.45
CA LEU A 76 23.99 7.95 5.38
C LEU A 76 22.86 6.92 5.38
N LEU A 77 23.20 5.64 5.59
CA LEU A 77 22.21 4.57 5.72
C LEU A 77 21.31 4.81 6.94
N LEU A 78 21.92 5.15 8.09
CA LEU A 78 21.16 5.46 9.30
C LEU A 78 20.23 6.67 9.10
N LYS A 79 20.64 7.68 8.34
CA LYS A 79 19.80 8.84 8.03
C LYS A 79 18.61 8.48 7.16
N GLU A 80 18.81 7.63 6.14
CA GLU A 80 17.75 7.12 5.27
C GLU A 80 16.74 6.28 6.07
N GLU A 81 17.22 5.33 6.87
CA GLU A 81 16.35 4.53 7.75
C GLU A 81 15.59 5.41 8.76
N ASN A 82 16.26 6.40 9.36
CA ASN A 82 15.59 7.35 10.25
C ASN A 82 14.50 8.17 9.53
N PHE A 83 14.74 8.55 8.27
CA PHE A 83 13.78 9.27 7.47
C PHE A 83 12.54 8.40 7.21
N ASP A 84 12.72 7.16 6.79
CA ASP A 84 11.63 6.21 6.54
C ASP A 84 10.81 5.93 7.80
N LEU A 85 11.49 5.72 8.93
CA LEU A 85 10.85 5.52 10.23
C LEU A 85 10.02 6.75 10.64
N ARG A 86 10.51 7.97 10.40
CA ARG A 86 9.77 9.20 10.69
C ARG A 86 8.53 9.33 9.82
N GLN A 87 8.62 8.99 8.54
CA GLN A 87 7.46 8.99 7.65
C GLN A 87 6.42 7.95 8.09
N GLU A 88 6.86 6.76 8.47
CA GLU A 88 5.96 5.70 8.92
C GLU A 88 5.27 6.04 10.25
N ILE A 89 5.98 6.70 11.18
CA ILE A 89 5.39 7.25 12.41
C ILE A 89 4.31 8.27 12.05
N ALA A 90 4.62 9.25 11.20
CA ALA A 90 3.65 10.28 10.81
C ALA A 90 2.39 9.68 10.16
N ARG A 91 2.56 8.66 9.30
CA ARG A 91 1.45 7.92 8.69
C ARG A 91 0.59 7.20 9.73
N LYS A 92 1.23 6.58 10.73
CA LYS A 92 0.54 5.89 11.83
C LYS A 92 -0.20 6.87 12.74
N ASP A 93 0.40 7.99 13.09
CA ASP A 93 -0.22 9.04 13.91
C ASP A 93 -1.49 9.58 13.23
N GLU A 94 -1.41 9.81 11.92
CA GLU A 94 -2.56 10.24 11.11
C GLU A 94 -3.68 9.19 11.07
N LEU A 95 -3.33 7.90 10.97
CA LEU A 95 -4.31 6.82 11.01
C LEU A 95 -4.99 6.72 12.39
N ILE A 96 -4.20 6.83 13.46
CA ILE A 96 -4.69 6.84 14.83
C ILE A 96 -5.65 8.03 15.05
N ARG A 97 -5.28 9.23 14.58
CA ARG A 97 -6.13 10.42 14.65
C ARG A 97 -7.48 10.18 13.98
N LYS A 98 -7.50 9.63 12.76
CA LYS A 98 -8.73 9.27 12.05
C LYS A 98 -9.60 8.26 12.82
N HIS A 99 -8.99 7.29 13.49
CA HIS A 99 -9.72 6.35 14.32
C HIS A 99 -10.35 7.01 15.54
N TYR A 100 -9.63 7.90 16.23
CA TYR A 100 -10.19 8.66 17.35
C TYR A 100 -11.37 9.54 16.92
N GLU A 101 -11.28 10.23 15.79
CA GLU A 101 -12.38 11.03 15.24
C GLU A 101 -13.64 10.20 14.94
N LYS A 102 -13.43 8.99 14.41
CA LYS A 102 -14.53 8.07 14.11
C LYS A 102 -15.18 7.51 15.37
N ILE A 103 -14.38 7.18 16.38
CA ILE A 103 -14.88 6.78 17.71
C ILE A 103 -15.72 7.90 18.31
N GLU A 104 -15.25 9.14 18.25
CA GLU A 104 -15.99 10.28 18.79
C GLU A 104 -17.31 10.51 18.07
N SER A 105 -17.30 10.38 16.74
CA SER A 105 -18.52 10.43 15.92
C SER A 105 -19.53 9.35 16.33
N TRP A 106 -19.07 8.13 16.60
CA TRP A 106 -19.94 7.03 17.05
C TRP A 106 -20.47 7.24 18.47
N LYS A 107 -19.65 7.76 19.39
CA LYS A 107 -20.10 8.13 20.74
C LYS A 107 -21.21 9.16 20.70
N ASN A 108 -21.06 10.20 19.87
CA ASN A 108 -22.07 11.24 19.71
C ASN A 108 -23.38 10.65 19.17
N LEU A 109 -23.31 9.80 18.13
CA LEU A 109 -24.49 9.13 17.58
C LEU A 109 -25.22 8.26 18.62
N LEU A 110 -24.47 7.54 19.46
CA LEU A 110 -25.05 6.71 20.51
C LEU A 110 -25.70 7.57 21.61
N SER A 111 -25.07 8.68 22.00
CA SER A 111 -25.62 9.64 22.96
C SER A 111 -26.95 10.22 22.45
N ASP A 112 -27.00 10.60 21.18
CA ASP A 112 -28.23 11.12 20.56
C ASP A 112 -29.36 10.09 20.55
N GLN A 113 -29.04 8.82 20.28
CA GLN A 113 -30.03 7.73 20.37
C GLN A 113 -30.52 7.49 21.81
N GLN A 114 -29.63 7.52 22.80
CA GLN A 114 -30.02 7.38 24.21
C GLN A 114 -30.90 8.54 24.69
N ASN A 115 -30.66 9.75 24.19
CA ASN A 115 -31.51 10.91 24.47
C ASN A 115 -32.88 10.81 23.79
N TYR A 116 -32.98 10.22 22.60
CA TYR A 116 -34.24 9.97 21.92
C TYR A 116 -35.09 8.89 22.61
N ASN A 117 -34.45 7.89 23.21
CA ASN A 117 -35.11 6.78 23.93
C ASN A 117 -35.45 7.08 25.40
N LYS A 118 -35.25 8.32 25.89
CA LYS A 118 -35.85 8.70 27.18
C LYS A 118 -37.37 8.69 27.01
N PRO A 119 -38.13 7.89 27.79
CA PRO A 119 -39.57 7.99 27.76
C PRO A 119 -39.92 9.43 28.11
N MET A 120 -40.60 10.10 27.18
CA MET A 120 -41.23 11.40 27.39
C MET A 120 -41.95 11.29 28.73
N GLN A 121 -41.42 11.96 29.76
CA GLN A 121 -41.99 11.91 31.10
C GLN A 121 -43.49 12.16 30.95
N ALA A 122 -44.28 11.21 31.43
CA ALA A 122 -45.72 11.29 31.44
C ALA A 122 -46.13 12.70 31.87
N HIS A 123 -46.76 13.45 30.95
CA HIS A 123 -47.43 14.68 31.31
C HIS A 123 -48.36 14.36 32.49
N PRO A 124 -48.36 15.16 33.58
CA PRO A 124 -49.31 14.97 34.66
C PRO A 124 -50.72 15.11 34.06
N VAL A 125 -51.52 14.05 34.10
CA VAL A 125 -52.95 14.15 33.80
C VAL A 125 -53.57 15.16 34.75
N PRO A 126 -54.32 16.17 34.26
CA PRO A 126 -54.94 17.19 35.11
C PRO A 126 -55.88 16.57 36.17
N PRO A 127 -56.03 17.21 37.35
CA PRO A 127 -56.73 16.61 38.51
C PRO A 127 -58.23 16.35 38.30
N GLU A 128 -58.82 16.87 37.23
CA GLU A 128 -60.28 16.88 37.03
C GLU A 128 -60.91 15.52 36.68
N MET A 129 -60.14 14.51 36.27
CA MET A 129 -60.68 13.18 35.96
C MET A 129 -60.73 12.20 37.16
N ARG A 130 -60.30 12.60 38.36
CA ARG A 130 -60.30 11.70 39.55
C ARG A 130 -61.62 11.74 40.35
N SER A 131 -62.55 12.64 40.02
CA SER A 131 -63.66 13.01 40.92
C SER A 131 -65.04 12.41 40.62
N MET A 132 -65.19 11.33 39.84
CA MET A 132 -66.52 10.76 39.57
C MET A 132 -66.67 9.23 39.75
N ALA A 133 -65.79 8.59 40.52
CA ALA A 133 -65.91 7.15 40.82
C ALA A 133 -66.08 6.83 42.32
N GLY A 134 -66.62 7.77 43.12
CA GLY A 134 -66.78 7.60 44.57
C GLY A 134 -68.14 8.02 45.10
N GLY A 135 -69.13 7.13 45.00
CA GLY A 135 -70.40 7.18 45.72
C GLY A 135 -71.14 5.85 45.47
N ALA A 136 -71.68 5.12 46.44
CA ALA A 136 -72.28 5.50 47.71
C ALA A 136 -72.32 4.27 48.69
N PRO A 137 -73.13 4.21 49.78
CA PRO A 137 -72.64 4.00 51.15
C PRO A 137 -73.11 2.67 51.80
N GLY A 138 -72.57 2.32 52.99
CA GLY A 138 -73.11 1.25 53.85
C GLY A 138 -74.52 1.56 54.39
N PRO A 139 -75.23 0.58 54.99
CA PRO A 139 -75.15 0.43 56.47
C PRO A 139 -75.45 -0.99 57.02
N GLY A 140 -75.19 -1.20 58.32
CA GLY A 140 -75.86 -2.20 59.17
C GLY A 140 -74.99 -3.30 59.73
#